data_AF-A0A6H1WXG6-F1
#
_entry.id   AF-A0A6H1WXG6-F1
#
_cell.length_a   1.000
_cell.length_b   1.000
_cell.length_c   1.000
_cell.angle_alpha   90.00
_cell.angle_beta   90.00
_cell.angle_gamma   90.00
#
_symmetry.space_group_name_H-M   'P 1'
#
loop_
_entity.id
_entity.type
_entity.pdbx_description
1 polymer ?
#
loop_
_entity_poly.entity_id
_entity_poly.type
_entity_poly.pdbx_seq_one_letter_code
_entity_poly.pdbx_strand_id
1 'polypeptide(L)'
;MEALYENRKLKVTYCEECSDDIKNKTYIFNIDIKDFDTPTINVEYDDNDKVILRTWIENEDEENGPKGHVIYKLFSLIEFEVCKIMQFMIRHV
;
A
#
# COMPACT_ATOMS: atom_id res chain seq x y z
N MET A 1 -9.05 -8.34 13.77
CA MET A 1 -8.84 -6.89 13.93
C MET A 1 -8.02 -6.49 12.73
N GLU A 2 -8.54 -5.69 11.81
CA GLU A 2 -7.75 -5.19 10.67
C GLU A 2 -6.83 -4.10 11.21
N ALA A 3 -5.51 -4.25 11.05
CA ALA A 3 -4.59 -3.20 11.42
C ALA A 3 -4.74 -2.02 10.44
N LEU A 4 -4.91 -0.83 11.00
CA LEU A 4 -5.20 0.38 10.26
C LEU A 4 -4.34 1.53 10.78
N TYR A 5 -3.66 2.20 9.87
CA TYR A 5 -3.12 3.53 10.12
C TYR A 5 -3.96 4.55 9.36
N GLU A 6 -4.39 5.61 10.03
CA GLU A 6 -5.17 6.66 9.42
C GLU A 6 -4.81 8.02 10.00
N ASN A 7 -4.51 8.97 9.11
CA ASN A 7 -4.40 10.38 9.43
C ASN A 7 -5.30 11.21 8.50
N ARG A 8 -5.17 12.54 8.55
CA ARG A 8 -5.99 13.44 7.73
C ARG A 8 -5.85 13.21 6.22
N LYS A 9 -4.67 12.80 5.75
CA LYS A 9 -4.30 12.74 4.33
C LYS A 9 -4.12 11.32 3.79
N LEU A 10 -3.82 10.37 4.66
CA LEU A 10 -3.40 9.02 4.29
C LEU A 10 -4.15 7.99 5.12
N LYS A 11 -4.56 6.91 4.46
CA LYS A 11 -5.07 5.69 5.09
C LYS A 11 -4.26 4.50 4.56
N VAL A 12 -3.71 3.70 5.46
CA VAL A 12 -2.96 2.47 5.16
C VAL A 12 -3.66 1.33 5.88
N THR A 13 -4.20 0.39 5.11
CA THR A 13 -4.96 -0.75 5.64
C THR A 13 -4.16 -2.02 5.40
N TYR A 14 -3.92 -2.80 6.45
CA TYR A 14 -3.36 -4.15 6.31
C TYR A 14 -4.43 -5.11 5.81
N CYS A 15 -4.11 -5.89 4.78
CA CYS A 15 -5.02 -6.86 4.19
C CYS A 15 -4.69 -8.27 4.65
N GLU A 16 -3.51 -8.78 4.26
CA GLU A 16 -3.11 -10.16 4.53
C GLU A 16 -1.59 -10.37 4.45
N GLU A 17 -1.14 -11.49 5.01
CA GLU A 17 0.20 -12.06 4.82
C GLU A 17 0.08 -13.13 3.73
N CYS A 18 0.94 -13.08 2.70
CA CYS A 18 0.78 -13.91 1.50
C CYS A 18 1.64 -15.18 1.48
N SER A 19 2.52 -15.39 2.46
CA SER A 19 3.50 -16.48 2.42
C SER A 19 3.53 -17.27 3.72
N ASP A 20 3.38 -18.59 3.60
CA ASP A 20 3.56 -19.56 4.68
C ASP A 20 5.05 -19.80 5.03
N ASP A 21 5.97 -19.30 4.21
CA ASP A 21 7.40 -19.51 4.38
C ASP A 21 8.04 -18.35 5.17
N ILE A 22 8.55 -18.67 6.37
CA ILE A 22 9.14 -17.70 7.33
C ILE A 22 10.23 -16.85 6.68
N LYS A 23 10.88 -17.33 5.63
CA LYS A 23 11.98 -16.63 4.94
C LYS A 23 11.54 -15.58 3.92
N ASN A 24 10.32 -15.61 3.41
CA ASN A 24 9.83 -14.70 2.37
C ASN A 24 8.45 -14.19 2.76
N LYS A 25 8.34 -13.52 3.91
CA LYS A 25 7.06 -12.97 4.39
C LYS A 25 6.76 -11.69 3.63
N THR A 26 5.77 -11.77 2.75
CA THR A 26 5.21 -10.63 2.04
C THR A 26 3.83 -10.30 2.59
N TYR A 27 3.50 -9.01 2.54
CA TYR A 27 2.29 -8.46 3.14
C TYR A 27 1.59 -7.56 2.12
N ILE A 28 0.27 -7.65 2.08
CA ILE A 28 -0.57 -6.79 1.23
C ILE A 28 -1.17 -5.66 2.05
N PHE A 29 -1.06 -4.46 1.50
CA PHE A 29 -1.63 -3.24 2.04
C PHE A 29 -2.42 -2.47 0.99
N ASN A 30 -3.43 -1.76 1.46
CA ASN A 30 -4.20 -0.80 0.66
C ASN A 30 -3.88 0.61 1.10
N ILE A 31 -3.49 1.45 0.15
CA ILE A 31 -3.08 2.84 0.38
C ILE A 31 -4.09 3.78 -0.28
N ASP A 32 -4.70 4.63 0.53
CA ASP A 32 -5.66 5.64 0.11
C ASP A 32 -5.14 7.05 0.46
N ILE A 33 -4.98 7.88 -0.58
CA ILE A 33 -4.52 9.26 -0.49
C ILE A 33 -5.73 10.19 -0.60
N LYS A 34 -6.23 10.63 0.56
CA LYS A 34 -7.53 11.30 0.71
C LYS A 34 -7.63 12.70 0.09
N ASP A 35 -6.48 13.35 -0.14
CA ASP A 35 -6.44 14.71 -0.69
C ASP A 35 -6.80 14.75 -2.20
N PHE A 36 -6.92 13.60 -2.86
CA PHE A 36 -7.18 13.49 -4.30
C PHE A 36 -8.29 12.47 -4.60
N ASP A 37 -9.06 12.74 -5.65
CA ASP A 37 -10.01 11.78 -6.24
C ASP A 37 -9.23 10.79 -7.11
N THR A 38 -8.54 9.86 -6.44
CA THR A 38 -7.70 8.81 -7.04
C THR A 38 -8.10 7.44 -6.51
N PRO A 39 -7.90 6.37 -7.30
CA PRO A 39 -8.17 5.02 -6.81
C PRO A 39 -7.20 4.62 -5.69
N THR A 40 -7.63 3.69 -4.85
CA THR A 40 -6.76 3.01 -3.88
C THR A 40 -5.68 2.22 -4.61
N ILE A 41 -4.45 2.30 -4.14
CA ILE A 41 -3.32 1.50 -4.65
C ILE A 41 -3.04 0.35 -3.68
N ASN A 42 -3.00 -0.85 -4.22
CA ASN A 42 -2.57 -2.05 -3.48
C ASN A 42 -1.04 -2.15 -3.56
N VAL A 43 -0.43 -2.59 -2.47
CA VAL A 43 1.03 -2.71 -2.32
C VAL A 43 1.34 -4.08 -1.75
N GLU A 44 2.20 -4.83 -2.42
CA GLU A 44 2.85 -6.00 -1.84
C GLU A 44 4.24 -5.59 -1.34
N TYR A 45 4.49 -5.82 -0.06
CA TYR A 45 5.70 -5.40 0.63
C TYR A 45 6.43 -6.60 1.24
N ASP A 46 7.73 -6.68 0.99
CA ASP A 46 8.64 -7.66 1.59
C ASP A 46 9.30 -7.05 2.83
N ASP A 47 9.05 -7.60 4.02
CA ASP A 47 9.63 -7.06 5.27
C ASP A 47 11.08 -7.47 5.49
N ASN A 48 11.54 -8.57 4.88
CA ASN A 48 12.91 -9.04 5.01
C ASN A 48 13.86 -8.13 4.22
N ASP A 49 13.57 -7.92 2.94
CA ASP A 49 14.36 -7.06 2.06
C ASP A 49 13.98 -5.58 2.20
N LYS A 50 12.85 -5.28 2.85
CA LYS A 50 12.30 -3.94 3.08
C LYS A 50 12.02 -3.19 1.79
N VAL A 51 11.43 -3.90 0.82
CA VAL A 51 11.15 -3.40 -0.52
C VAL A 51 9.69 -3.62 -0.89
N ILE A 52 9.18 -2.74 -1.76
CA ILE A 52 7.90 -2.96 -2.43
C ILE A 52 8.15 -3.86 -3.63
N LEU A 53 7.43 -4.99 -3.70
CA LEU A 53 7.56 -5.97 -4.78
C LEU A 53 6.69 -5.60 -5.97
N ARG A 54 5.44 -5.19 -5.70
CA ARG A 54 4.50 -4.76 -6.74
C ARG A 54 3.47 -3.79 -6.17
N THR A 55 2.91 -3.00 -7.08
CA THR A 55 1.78 -2.11 -6.84
C THR A 55 0.75 -2.26 -7.95
N TRP A 56 -0.54 -2.28 -7.62
CA TRP A 56 -1.60 -2.40 -8.62
C TRP A 56 -2.91 -1.75 -8.17
N ILE A 57 -3.81 -1.49 -9.13
CA ILE A 57 -5.17 -1.01 -8.90
C ILE A 57 -6.11 -2.13 -9.37
N GLU A 58 -7.07 -2.55 -8.54
CA GLU A 58 -7.96 -3.69 -8.89
C GLU A 58 -8.95 -3.36 -10.02
N ASN A 59 -9.49 -2.14 -10.04
CA ASN A 59 -10.47 -1.70 -11.02
C ASN A 59 -9.88 -0.62 -11.93
N GLU A 60 -9.13 -1.03 -12.95
CA GLU A 60 -8.73 -0.16 -14.05
C GLU A 60 -9.91 0.05 -15.02
N ASP A 61 -10.94 0.79 -14.59
CA ASP A 61 -11.92 1.30 -15.56
C ASP A 61 -11.17 2.22 -16.55
N GLU A 62 -11.19 1.88 -17.84
CA GLU A 62 -10.44 2.59 -18.89
C GLU A 62 -10.73 4.11 -18.92
N GLU A 63 -11.93 4.54 -18.49
CA GLU A 63 -12.29 5.95 -18.37
C GLU A 63 -11.49 6.72 -17.30
N ASN A 64 -10.90 6.02 -16.32
CA ASN A 64 -10.14 6.60 -15.21
C ASN A 64 -8.61 6.49 -15.38
N GLY A 65 -8.10 6.14 -16.56
CA GLY A 65 -6.67 6.01 -16.85
C GLY A 65 -5.80 7.19 -16.33
N PRO A 66 -6.21 8.47 -16.51
CA PRO A 66 -5.47 9.60 -15.95
C PRO A 66 -5.37 9.58 -14.42
N LYS A 67 -6.43 9.19 -13.70
CA LYS A 67 -6.42 9.08 -12.23
C LYS A 67 -5.50 7.97 -11.75
N GLY A 68 -5.48 6.84 -12.48
CA GLY A 68 -4.52 5.76 -12.28
C GLY A 68 -3.08 6.25 -12.41
N HIS A 69 -2.76 7.01 -13.46
CA HIS A 69 -1.41 7.58 -13.59
C HIS A 69 -1.08 8.54 -12.43
N VAL A 70 -2.03 9.37 -12.01
CA VAL A 70 -1.82 10.32 -10.91
C VAL A 70 -1.51 9.59 -9.60
N ILE A 71 -2.23 8.51 -9.25
CA ILE A 71 -1.97 7.80 -7.99
C ILE A 71 -0.56 7.21 -7.95
N TYR A 72 -0.05 6.64 -9.04
CA TYR A 72 1.33 6.12 -9.07
C TYR A 72 2.36 7.23 -8.86
N LYS A 73 2.11 8.45 -9.40
CA LYS A 73 2.99 9.60 -9.15
C LYS A 73 2.89 10.11 -7.72
N LEU A 74 1.69 10.15 -7.14
CA LEU A 74 1.52 10.58 -5.74
C LEU A 74 2.16 9.57 -4.80
N PHE A 75 1.97 8.27 -5.06
CA PHE A 75 2.55 7.20 -4.27
C PHE A 75 4.07 7.27 -4.26
N SER A 76 4.73 7.48 -5.41
CA SER A 76 6.20 7.58 -5.46
C SER A 76 6.77 8.75 -4.66
N LEU A 77 5.98 9.82 -4.44
CA LEU A 77 6.38 10.94 -3.59
C LEU A 77 6.31 10.63 -2.09
N ILE A 78 5.48 9.64 -1.69
CA ILE A 78 5.25 9.27 -0.28
C ILE A 78 5.75 7.86 0.06
N GLU A 79 6.35 7.15 -0.90
CA GLU A 79 6.73 5.74 -0.79
C GLU A 79 7.52 5.43 0.49
N PHE A 80 8.51 6.28 0.80
CA PHE A 80 9.32 6.12 2.00
C PHE A 80 8.49 6.19 3.29
N GLU A 81 7.55 7.13 3.39
CA GLU A 81 6.67 7.28 4.56
C GLU A 81 5.73 6.09 4.68
N VAL A 82 5.13 5.65 3.57
CA VAL A 82 4.27 4.48 3.53
C VAL A 82 5.03 3.21 3.97
N CYS A 83 6.26 3.00 3.48
CA CYS A 83 7.11 1.90 3.92
C CYS A 83 7.38 1.92 5.43
N LYS A 84 7.59 3.10 6.03
CA LYS A 84 7.76 3.21 7.50
C LYS A 84 6.49 2.85 8.26
N ILE A 85 5.33 3.25 7.74
CA ILE A 85 4.03 2.91 8.32
C ILE A 85 3.81 1.40 8.23
N MET A 86 4.01 0.78 7.07
CA MET A 86 3.86 -0.66 6.87
C MET A 86 4.79 -1.46 7.80
N GLN A 87 6.08 -1.10 7.89
CA GLN A 87 7.03 -1.71 8.83
C GLN A 87 6.57 -1.59 10.29
N PHE A 88 6.01 -0.45 10.67
CA PHE A 88 5.46 -0.27 12.01
C PHE A 88 4.27 -1.20 12.22
N MET A 89 3.33 -1.25 11.27
CA MET A 89 2.14 -2.09 11.36
C MET A 89 2.50 -3.57 11.47
N ILE A 90 3.39 -4.10 10.61
CA ILE A 90 3.83 -5.51 10.63
C ILE A 90 4.35 -5.94 12.01
N ARG A 91 5.09 -5.05 12.69
CA ARG A 91 5.65 -5.33 14.03
C ARG A 91 4.61 -5.37 15.16
N HIS A 92 3.38 -4.92 14.89
CA HIS A 92 2.31 -4.77 15.89
C HIS A 92 1.01 -5.46 15.46
N VAL A 93 1.04 -6.25 14.38
CA VAL A 93 -0.03 -7.16 13.94
C VAL A 93 0.14 -8.52 14.61
#